data_AF-A0A2I0JLM5-F1
#
_entry.id   AF-A0A2I0JLM5-F1
#
_cell.length_a   1.000
_cell.length_b   1.000
_cell.length_c   1.000
_cell.angle_alpha   90.00
_cell.angle_beta   90.00
_cell.angle_gamma   90.00
#
_symmetry.space_group_name_H-M   'P 1'
#
loop_
_entity.id
_entity.type
_entity.pdbx_description
1 polymer ?
#
loop_
_entity_poly.entity_id
_entity_poly.type
_entity_poly.pdbx_seq_one_letter_code
_entity_poly.pdbx_strand_id
1 'polypeptide(L)'
;MASSNVKDTLGELDKQSFTALLSKLIGESKFVQNNPPDLIPEEDRIAKHVLDSLLPFSTTTGGGPLVLRHVSFFENRGNVIVEYPGSVPGKILSFVGMHMDVVTADPSDWVCFLLRPRH
;
A
#
# COMPACT_ATOMS: atom_id res chain seq x y z
N MET A 1 31.02 12.18 -3.00
CA MET A 1 31.18 10.79 -2.52
C MET A 1 29.98 10.37 -1.67
N ALA A 2 28.77 10.30 -2.26
CA ALA A 2 27.52 10.04 -1.51
C ALA A 2 26.68 8.89 -2.07
N SER A 3 27.00 8.35 -3.25
CA SER A 3 26.16 7.35 -3.91
C SER A 3 26.41 5.90 -3.44
N SER A 4 27.57 5.59 -2.87
CA SER A 4 27.91 4.22 -2.47
C SER A 4 27.31 3.79 -1.11
N ASN A 5 26.85 4.73 -0.28
CA ASN A 5 26.43 4.44 1.11
C ASN A 5 24.94 4.12 1.28
N VAL A 6 24.10 4.49 0.31
CA VAL A 6 22.64 4.38 0.43
C VAL A 6 22.19 2.92 0.33
N LYS A 7 22.76 2.14 -0.60
CA LYS A 7 22.45 0.70 -0.73
C LYS A 7 22.86 -0.09 0.53
N ASP A 8 24.04 0.21 1.07
CA ASP A 8 24.56 -0.47 2.26
C ASP A 8 23.74 -0.11 3.51
N THR A 9 23.16 1.09 3.57
CA THR A 9 22.32 1.56 4.69
C THR A 9 20.86 1.10 4.59
N LEU A 10 20.27 1.09 3.38
CA LEU A 10 18.90 0.59 3.16
C LEU A 10 18.83 -0.94 3.22
N GLY A 11 19.96 -1.62 3.06
CA GLY A 11 20.01 -3.07 2.93
C GLY A 11 19.35 -3.55 1.64
N GLU A 12 19.16 -4.86 1.54
CA GLU A 12 18.42 -5.48 0.45
C GLU A 12 16.92 -5.52 0.77
N LEU A 13 16.09 -5.32 -0.25
CA LEU A 13 14.65 -5.55 -0.13
C LEU A 13 14.42 -7.03 0.24
N ASP A 14 13.77 -7.29 1.37
CA ASP A 14 13.27 -8.62 1.69
C ASP A 14 12.17 -8.98 0.67
N LYS A 15 12.58 -9.70 -0.37
CA LYS A 15 11.72 -10.14 -1.45
C LYS A 15 10.58 -11.02 -0.95
N GLN A 16 10.81 -11.85 0.06
CA GLN A 16 9.79 -12.77 0.56
C GLN A 16 8.70 -12.00 1.29
N SER A 17 9.08 -11.11 2.21
CA SER A 17 8.13 -10.25 2.93
C SER A 17 7.38 -9.31 1.98
N PHE A 18 8.09 -8.73 1.00
CA PHE A 18 7.48 -7.86 -0.01
C PHE A 18 6.46 -8.60 -0.88
N THR A 19 6.83 -9.76 -1.44
CA THR A 19 5.94 -10.54 -2.32
C THR A 19 4.75 -11.12 -1.56
N ALA A 20 4.92 -11.51 -0.29
CA ALA A 20 3.84 -11.97 0.57
C ALA A 20 2.81 -10.84 0.81
N LEU A 21 3.27 -9.63 1.14
CA LEU A 21 2.37 -8.48 1.31
C LEU A 21 1.68 -8.14 -0.01
N LEU A 22 2.44 -8.02 -1.10
CA LEU A 22 1.88 -7.69 -2.42
C LEU A 22 0.80 -8.70 -2.85
N SER A 23 1.01 -10.00 -2.59
CA SER A 23 0.02 -11.04 -2.89
C SER A 23 -1.29 -10.85 -2.10
N LYS A 24 -1.22 -10.44 -0.83
CA LYS A 24 -2.41 -10.10 -0.03
C LYS A 24 -3.13 -8.89 -0.61
N LEU A 25 -2.40 -7.83 -0.97
CA LEU A 25 -2.98 -6.62 -1.55
C LEU A 25 -3.68 -6.90 -2.89
N ILE A 26 -3.06 -7.70 -3.76
CA ILE A 26 -3.68 -8.14 -5.03
C ILE A 26 -4.94 -8.96 -4.76
N GLY A 27 -4.96 -9.78 -3.71
CA GLY A 27 -6.13 -10.56 -3.30
C GLY A 27 -7.35 -9.69 -2.95
N GLU A 28 -7.14 -8.47 -2.48
CA GLU A 28 -8.21 -7.51 -2.17
C GLU A 28 -8.65 -6.67 -3.38
N SER A 29 -7.98 -6.79 -4.53
CA SER A 29 -8.22 -5.95 -5.72
C SER A 29 -9.69 -5.90 -6.16
N LYS A 30 -10.46 -6.98 -5.96
CA LYS A 30 -11.90 -7.02 -6.23
C LYS A 30 -12.70 -5.99 -5.43
N PHE A 31 -12.33 -5.75 -4.18
CA PHE A 31 -13.09 -4.92 -3.23
C PHE A 31 -12.67 -3.45 -3.27
N VAL A 32 -11.57 -3.13 -3.94
CA VAL A 32 -11.07 -1.76 -4.12
C VAL A 32 -11.31 -1.24 -5.55
N GLN A 33 -12.13 -1.94 -6.33
CA GLN A 33 -12.60 -1.45 -7.62
C GLN A 33 -13.53 -0.25 -7.43
N ASN A 34 -13.33 0.78 -8.27
CA ASN A 34 -14.13 2.00 -8.24
C ASN A 34 -15.10 2.03 -9.43
N ASN A 35 -16.32 1.51 -9.23
CA ASN A 35 -17.39 1.49 -10.24
C ASN A 35 -18.79 1.72 -9.62
N PRO A 36 -19.06 2.91 -9.07
CA PRO A 36 -20.36 3.18 -8.46
C PRO A 36 -21.50 3.09 -9.49
N PRO A 37 -22.69 2.56 -9.12
CA PRO A 37 -23.09 2.15 -7.77
C PRO A 37 -22.69 0.73 -7.38
N ASP A 38 -22.27 -0.11 -8.34
CA ASP A 38 -22.11 -1.55 -8.13
C ASP A 38 -20.86 -1.92 -7.33
N LEU A 39 -19.79 -1.11 -7.45
CA LEU A 39 -18.53 -1.30 -6.73
C LEU A 39 -18.12 0.00 -6.04
N ILE A 40 -18.25 0.01 -4.72
CA ILE A 40 -17.76 1.08 -3.84
C ILE A 40 -16.46 0.55 -3.21
N PRO A 41 -15.33 1.27 -3.35
CA PRO A 41 -14.05 0.78 -2.85
C PRO A 41 -14.04 0.71 -1.32
N GLU A 42 -13.49 -0.39 -0.79
CA GLU A 42 -13.26 -0.65 0.63
C GLU A 42 -11.75 -0.59 0.95
N GLU A 43 -11.15 0.61 0.93
CA GLU A 43 -9.70 0.80 1.15
C GLU A 43 -9.21 0.29 2.52
N ASP A 44 -10.08 0.17 3.52
CA ASP A 44 -9.72 -0.34 4.85
C ASP A 44 -9.23 -1.80 4.83
N ARG A 45 -9.61 -2.59 3.82
CA ARG A 45 -9.08 -3.95 3.62
C ARG A 45 -7.58 -3.95 3.36
N ILE A 46 -7.14 -3.03 2.50
CA ILE A 46 -5.73 -2.81 2.19
C ILE A 46 -5.02 -2.21 3.41
N ALA A 47 -5.65 -1.19 4.03
CA ALA A 47 -5.10 -0.52 5.20
C ALA A 47 -4.74 -1.53 6.30
N LYS A 48 -5.61 -2.52 6.54
CA LYS A 48 -5.38 -3.59 7.52
C LYS A 48 -4.11 -4.38 7.24
N HIS A 49 -3.89 -4.85 6.00
CA HIS A 49 -2.68 -5.61 5.64
C HIS A 49 -1.40 -4.77 5.82
N VAL A 50 -1.48 -3.47 5.51
CA VAL A 50 -0.37 -2.53 5.72
C VAL A 50 -0.10 -2.32 7.21
N LEU A 51 -1.14 -2.08 8.02
CA LEU A 51 -1.02 -1.92 9.46
C LEU A 51 -0.45 -3.18 10.11
N ASP A 52 -0.96 -4.37 9.76
CA ASP A 52 -0.44 -5.65 10.28
C ASP A 52 1.06 -5.82 10.02
N SER A 53 1.55 -5.31 8.88
CA SER A 53 2.97 -5.36 8.52
C SER A 53 3.81 -4.32 9.28
N LEU A 54 3.22 -3.18 9.66
CA LEU A 54 3.92 -2.06 10.29
C LEU A 54 3.82 -2.04 11.83
N LEU A 55 2.78 -2.65 12.41
CA LEU A 55 2.54 -2.72 13.85
C LEU A 55 3.78 -3.22 14.63
N PRO A 56 4.51 -4.27 14.19
CA PRO A 56 5.74 -4.71 14.86
C PRO A 56 6.85 -3.65 14.96
N PHE A 57 6.82 -2.62 14.10
CA PHE A 57 7.79 -1.53 14.08
C PHE A 57 7.24 -0.23 14.69
N SER A 58 6.01 -0.27 15.20
CA SER A 58 5.36 0.88 15.80
C SER A 58 5.83 1.13 17.23
N THR A 59 5.66 2.37 17.67
CA THR A 59 5.89 2.79 19.06
C THR A 59 4.95 2.10 20.03
N THR A 60 3.81 1.59 19.57
CA THR A 60 2.72 1.07 20.42
C THR A 60 2.84 -0.42 20.71
N THR A 61 3.32 -1.22 19.75
CA THR A 61 3.35 -2.70 19.86
C THR A 61 4.74 -3.31 19.91
N GLY A 62 5.75 -2.69 19.30
CA GLY A 62 7.07 -3.31 19.13
C GLY A 62 8.26 -2.47 19.57
N GLY A 63 8.03 -1.29 20.17
CA GLY A 63 9.12 -0.39 20.60
C GLY A 63 9.91 0.25 19.45
N GLY A 64 9.41 0.12 18.21
CA GLY A 64 10.00 0.78 17.05
C GLY A 64 9.61 2.26 16.97
N PRO A 65 10.25 3.03 16.08
CA PRO A 65 10.08 4.48 16.01
C PRO A 65 8.82 4.94 15.26
N LEU A 66 8.08 4.03 14.61
CA LEU A 66 6.96 4.42 13.74
C LEU A 66 5.73 4.84 14.54
N VAL A 67 5.20 6.02 14.20
CA VAL A 67 3.89 6.48 14.68
C VAL A 67 2.87 6.21 13.58
N LEU A 68 1.95 5.30 13.84
CA LEU A 68 0.92 4.87 12.89
C LEU A 68 -0.42 5.54 13.24
N ARG A 69 -1.10 6.08 12.23
CA ARG A 69 -2.47 6.59 12.36
C ARG A 69 -3.33 6.06 11.22
N HIS A 70 -4.52 5.57 11.56
CA HIS A 70 -5.55 5.19 10.59
C HIS A 70 -6.68 6.22 10.70
N VAL A 71 -6.96 6.91 9.60
CA VAL A 71 -7.90 8.04 9.54
C VAL A 71 -8.97 7.75 8.49
N SER A 72 -10.23 7.67 8.91
CA SER A 72 -11.36 7.41 8.02
C SER A 72 -12.35 8.56 8.05
N PHE A 73 -12.69 9.09 6.88
CA PHE A 73 -13.75 10.10 6.71
C PHE A 73 -15.08 9.48 6.28
N PHE A 74 -15.01 8.33 5.62
CA PHE A 74 -16.13 7.46 5.27
C PHE A 74 -15.83 6.05 5.77
N GLU A 75 -16.87 5.32 6.18
CA GLU A 75 -16.73 3.94 6.63
C GLU A 75 -16.09 3.07 5.53
N ASN A 76 -15.14 2.22 5.91
CA ASN A 76 -14.36 1.35 5.03
C ASN A 76 -13.42 2.05 4.03
N ARG A 77 -13.27 3.38 4.10
CA ARG A 77 -12.46 4.19 3.18
C ARG A 77 -11.35 4.98 3.89
N GLY A 78 -10.61 4.31 4.76
CA GLY A 78 -9.57 4.92 5.58
C GLY A 78 -8.22 5.06 4.88
N ASN A 79 -7.44 5.99 5.41
CA ASN A 79 -6.08 6.28 5.00
C ASN A 79 -5.12 5.90 6.12
N VAL A 80 -3.99 5.31 5.76
CA VAL A 80 -2.91 5.02 6.72
C VAL A 80 -1.84 6.10 6.60
N ILE A 81 -1.57 6.77 7.71
CA ILE A 81 -0.50 7.75 7.84
C ILE A 81 0.61 7.10 8.68
N VAL A 82 1.79 6.97 8.10
CA VAL A 82 2.99 6.43 8.74
C VAL A 82 3.97 7.57 8.93
N GLU A 83 4.33 7.83 10.18
CA GLU A 83 5.27 8.88 10.53
C GLU A 83 6.52 8.26 11.15
N TYR A 84 7.69 8.61 10.60
CA TYR A 84 8.99 8.28 11.15
C TYR A 84 9.63 9.59 11.67
N PRO A 85 9.73 9.78 13.00
CA PRO A 85 10.22 11.03 13.58
C PRO A 85 11.67 11.31 13.15
N GLY A 86 11.87 12.46 12.50
CA GLY A 86 13.20 12.95 12.16
C GLY A 86 13.93 13.52 13.37
N SER A 87 15.26 13.63 13.28
CA SER A 87 16.10 14.21 14.33
C SER A 87 16.10 15.75 14.34
N VAL A 88 15.62 16.39 13.28
CA VAL A 88 15.57 17.86 13.15
C VAL A 88 14.12 18.34 13.23
N PRO A 89 13.74 19.11 14.26
CA PRO A 89 12.40 19.68 14.37
C PRO A 89 12.04 20.56 13.17
N GLY A 90 10.78 20.51 12.72
CA GLY A 90 10.24 21.38 11.67
C GLY A 90 10.64 21.03 10.23
N LYS A 91 11.46 19.99 10.01
CA LYS A 91 11.75 19.45 8.67
C LYS A 91 10.93 18.19 8.45
N ILE A 92 10.03 18.23 7.47
CA ILE A 92 9.14 17.13 7.13
C ILE A 92 9.41 16.71 5.69
N LEU A 93 9.68 15.43 5.48
CA LEU A 93 9.63 14.79 4.17
C LEU A 93 8.41 13.89 4.15
N SER A 94 7.49 14.14 3.22
CA SER A 94 6.26 13.37 3.09
C SER A 94 6.24 12.66 1.75
N PHE A 95 5.99 11.35 1.76
CA PHE A 95 5.66 10.57 0.59
C PHE A 95 4.14 10.37 0.58
N VAL A 96 3.46 11.06 -0.33
CA VAL A 96 2.01 10.98 -0.52
C VAL A 96 1.78 10.43 -1.92
N GLY A 97 1.14 9.25 -2.06
CA GLY A 97 0.84 8.74 -3.41
C GLY A 97 0.62 7.24 -3.58
N MET A 98 0.56 6.43 -2.51
CA MET A 98 0.12 5.04 -2.68
C MET A 98 -1.41 5.01 -2.61
N HIS A 99 -2.05 5.04 -3.78
CA HIS A 99 -3.48 4.78 -3.93
C HIS A 99 -3.67 3.34 -4.41
N MET A 100 -4.71 2.69 -3.90
CA MET A 100 -4.98 1.27 -4.14
C MET A 100 -6.38 1.05 -4.72
N ASP A 101 -7.09 2.13 -5.03
CA ASP A 101 -8.29 2.03 -5.85
C ASP A 101 -7.88 1.60 -7.26
N VAL A 102 -8.56 0.57 -7.76
CA VAL A 102 -8.30 0.01 -9.09
C VAL A 102 -9.49 0.27 -10.00
N VAL A 103 -9.22 0.39 -11.30
CA VAL A 103 -10.27 0.48 -12.31
C VAL A 103 -11.00 -0.86 -12.38
N THR A 104 -12.28 -0.82 -12.70
CA THR A 104 -13.12 -2.01 -12.88
C THR A 104 -12.46 -3.03 -13.79
N ALA A 105 -12.37 -4.27 -13.33
CA ALA A 105 -11.95 -5.40 -14.13
C ALA A 105 -13.20 -6.09 -14.67
N ASP A 106 -13.46 -5.94 -15.97
CA ASP A 106 -14.52 -6.69 -16.67
C ASP A 106 -13.93 -7.97 -17.29
N PRO A 107 -14.30 -9.17 -16.82
CA PRO A 107 -13.82 -10.43 -17.39
C PRO A 107 -14.20 -10.62 -18.87
N SER A 108 -15.24 -9.96 -19.36
CA SER A 108 -15.68 -10.07 -20.76
C SER A 108 -14.68 -9.43 -21.73
N ASP A 109 -13.97 -8.39 -21.31
CA ASP A 109 -12.92 -7.74 -22.11
C ASP A 109 -11.70 -8.64 -22.32
N TRP A 110 -11.49 -9.61 -21.42
CA TRP A 110 -10.31 -10.48 -21.45
C TRP A 110 -10.39 -11.52 -22.57
N VAL A 111 -11.59 -11.92 -22.98
CA VAL A 111 -11.83 -12.88 -24.08
C VAL A 111 -11.39 -12.30 -25.42
N CYS A 112 -11.49 -10.98 -25.59
CA CYS A 112 -11.14 -10.28 -26.84
C CYS A 112 -9.61 -10.27 -27.10
N PHE A 113 -8.77 -10.36 -26.07
CA PHE A 113 -7.32 -10.30 -26.22
C PHE A 113 -6.70 -11.62 -26.72
N LEU A 114 -7.33 -12.77 -26.42
CA LEU A 114 -6.84 -14.09 -26.81
C LEU A 114 -7.27 -14.49 -28.24
N LEU A 115 -8.19 -13.74 -28.86
CA LEU A 115 -8.74 -14.03 -30.19
C LEU A 115 -8.31 -13.05 -31.28
N ARG A 116 -7.49 -12.04 -30.98
CA ARG A 116 -6.92 -11.17 -32.03
C ARG A 116 -5.71 -11.85 -32.67
N PRO A 117 -5.71 -12.06 -34.00
CA PRO A 117 -4.49 -12.44 -34.70
C PRO A 117 -3.44 -11.34 -34.47
N ARG A 118 -2.27 -11.73 -33.98
CA ARG A 118 -1.09 -10.85 -33.99
C ARG A 118 -0.71 -10.62 -35.45
N HIS A 119 -0.90 -9.38 -35.93
CA HIS A 119 -0.33 -8.92 -37.20
C HIS A 119 1.17 -8.66 -37.03
#